data_AF-A0A6A5GJB3-F1
#
_entry.id   AF-A0A6A5GJB3-F1
#
_cell.length_a   1.000
_cell.length_b   1.000
_cell.length_c   1.000
_cell.angle_alpha   90.00
_cell.angle_beta   90.00
_cell.angle_gamma   90.00
#
_symmetry.space_group_name_H-M   'P 1'
#
loop_
_entity.id
_entity.type
_entity.pdbx_description
1 polymer ?
#
loop_
_entity_poly.entity_id
_entity_poly.type
_entity_poly.pdbx_seq_one_letter_code
_entity_poly.pdbx_strand_id
1 'polypeptide(L)'
;MRTPFPLLRLPYLVLMPVLKQMNFFERIALSIFSRRARMFLKMPQRKSKRINLKLKYDTIEMKVLLDNWEELKLELYPSGYVELRYREDVFLWRTRGVPPMDYAVSIMDVMHCKSIYQFKIAEISQCDTLHLLVNLPKIDKVVVYSDLSNVCPVESWLRRI
;
A
#
# COMPACT_ATOMS: atom_id res chain seq x y z
N MET A 1 -27.97 -0.11 -3.92
CA MET A 1 -27.39 1.04 -3.20
C MET A 1 -26.68 0.53 -1.95
N ARG A 2 -25.36 0.72 -1.80
CA ARG A 2 -24.68 0.49 -0.51
C ARG A 2 -24.82 1.76 0.32
N THR A 3 -25.45 1.66 1.48
CA THR A 3 -25.48 2.76 2.44
C THR A 3 -24.04 2.97 2.95
N PRO A 4 -23.47 4.18 2.81
CA PRO A 4 -22.21 4.54 3.44
C PRO A 4 -22.23 4.25 4.94
N PHE A 5 -21.09 3.83 5.48
CA PHE A 5 -20.93 3.56 6.90
C PHE A 5 -21.41 4.77 7.74
N PRO A 6 -22.41 4.62 8.64
CA PRO A 6 -23.07 5.76 9.28
C PRO A 6 -22.11 6.70 10.01
N LEU A 7 -21.07 6.15 10.65
CA LEU A 7 -20.07 6.94 11.36
C LEU A 7 -19.32 7.91 10.43
N LEU A 8 -19.04 7.53 9.19
CA LEU A 8 -18.34 8.40 8.24
C LEU A 8 -19.23 9.50 7.66
N ARG A 9 -20.55 9.50 7.96
CA ARG A 9 -21.46 10.59 7.58
C ARG A 9 -21.46 11.72 8.60
N LEU A 10 -21.02 11.45 9.83
CA LEU A 10 -21.01 12.44 10.90
C LEU A 10 -20.10 13.64 10.57
N PRO A 11 -20.42 14.83 11.12
CA PRO A 11 -19.49 15.97 11.10
C PRO A 11 -18.16 15.60 11.75
N TYR A 12 -17.06 16.15 11.23
CA TYR A 12 -15.70 15.78 11.67
C TYR A 12 -15.48 15.93 13.18
N LEU A 13 -16.04 16.97 13.80
CA LEU A 13 -15.90 17.22 15.24
C LEU A 13 -16.44 16.05 16.09
N VAL A 14 -17.49 15.37 15.63
CA VAL A 14 -18.08 14.20 16.30
C VAL A 14 -17.29 12.93 15.98
N LEU A 15 -16.72 12.84 14.79
CA LEU A 15 -15.94 11.69 14.34
C LEU A 15 -14.54 11.66 15.00
N MET A 16 -13.94 12.82 15.29
CA MET A 16 -12.56 12.93 15.79
C MET A 16 -12.29 12.12 17.07
N PRO A 17 -13.13 12.13 18.12
CA PRO A 17 -12.91 11.30 19.30
C PRO A 17 -12.90 9.80 18.98
N VAL A 18 -13.80 9.34 18.11
CA VAL A 18 -13.89 7.93 17.69
C VAL A 18 -12.61 7.51 16.95
N LEU A 19 -12.15 8.33 15.99
CA LEU A 19 -10.90 8.05 15.28
C LEU A 19 -9.68 8.11 16.20
N LYS A 20 -9.71 8.95 17.25
CA LYS A 20 -8.63 9.03 18.23
C LYS A 20 -8.49 7.75 19.07
N GLN A 21 -9.60 7.09 19.37
CA GLN A 21 -9.63 5.84 20.15
C GLN A 21 -9.20 4.61 19.33
N MET A 22 -9.27 4.67 18.00
CA MET A 22 -8.83 3.57 17.15
C MET A 22 -7.35 3.26 17.33
N ASN A 23 -7.04 1.97 17.42
CA ASN A 23 -5.68 1.49 17.48
C ASN A 23 -4.97 1.67 16.12
N PHE A 24 -3.66 1.43 16.12
CA PHE A 24 -2.81 1.64 14.94
C PHE A 24 -3.31 0.86 13.71
N PHE A 25 -3.68 -0.41 13.88
CA PHE A 25 -4.13 -1.27 12.80
C PHE A 25 -5.50 -0.88 12.26
N GLU A 26 -6.44 -0.54 13.14
CA GLU A 26 -7.77 -0.06 12.77
C GLU A 26 -7.69 1.21 11.93
N ARG A 27 -6.77 2.12 12.27
CA ARG A 27 -6.53 3.34 11.49
C ARG A 27 -5.99 3.02 10.10
N ILE A 28 -5.01 2.11 10.00
CA ILE A 28 -4.45 1.71 8.70
C ILE A 28 -5.54 1.05 7.85
N ALA A 29 -6.27 0.07 8.40
CA ALA A 29 -7.35 -0.61 7.70
C ALA A 29 -8.42 0.39 7.24
N LEU A 30 -8.90 1.26 8.12
CA LEU A 30 -9.94 2.25 7.77
C LEU A 30 -9.46 3.25 6.70
N SER A 31 -8.17 3.61 6.70
CA SER A 31 -7.59 4.50 5.68
C SER A 31 -7.56 3.88 4.29
N ILE A 32 -7.40 2.56 4.23
CA ILE A 32 -7.46 1.75 3.00
C ILE A 32 -8.90 1.67 2.50
N PHE A 33 -9.86 1.42 3.39
CA PHE A 33 -11.26 1.23 3.01
C PHE A 33 -12.03 2.53 2.73
N SER A 34 -11.52 3.69 3.14
CA SER A 34 -12.24 4.96 3.00
C SER A 34 -11.31 6.13 2.70
N ARG A 35 -11.40 6.62 1.46
CA ARG A 35 -10.73 7.86 1.02
C ARG A 35 -11.14 9.06 1.89
N ARG A 36 -12.40 9.12 2.34
CA ARG A 36 -12.87 10.18 3.25
C ARG A 36 -12.18 10.06 4.62
N ALA A 37 -12.14 8.86 5.18
CA ALA A 37 -11.50 8.63 6.48
C ALA A 37 -10.00 8.92 6.44
N ARG A 38 -9.34 8.62 5.31
CA ARG A 38 -7.92 8.88 5.10
C ARG A 38 -7.50 10.33 5.38
N MET A 39 -8.35 11.31 5.06
CA MET A 39 -8.08 12.73 5.34
C MET A 39 -7.95 13.02 6.85
N PHE A 40 -8.60 12.21 7.68
CA PHE A 40 -8.72 12.42 9.12
C PHE A 40 -7.86 11.46 9.95
N LEU A 41 -7.32 10.41 9.32
CA LEU A 41 -6.57 9.33 9.98
C LEU A 41 -5.05 9.55 10.04
N LYS A 42 -4.59 10.76 9.71
CA LYS A 42 -3.17 11.13 9.75
C LYS A 42 -2.57 10.85 11.14
N MET A 43 -1.38 10.22 11.19
CA MET A 43 -0.74 9.75 12.42
C MET A 43 0.58 10.50 12.70
N PRO A 44 0.53 11.71 13.31
CA PRO A 44 1.73 12.50 13.56
C PRO A 44 2.69 11.88 14.58
N GLN A 45 2.20 10.97 15.43
CA GLN A 45 2.96 10.31 16.50
C GLN A 45 3.81 9.13 16.01
N ARG A 46 3.59 8.64 14.79
CA ARG A 46 4.31 7.49 14.21
C ARG A 46 4.66 7.80 12.77
N LYS A 47 5.62 8.71 12.56
CA LYS A 47 6.06 9.05 11.20
C LYS A 47 6.94 7.94 10.65
N SER A 48 6.93 7.84 9.34
CA SER A 48 7.83 6.97 8.60
C SER A 48 9.18 7.67 8.39
N LYS A 49 10.27 6.96 8.69
CA LYS A 49 11.64 7.36 8.29
C LYS A 49 11.92 6.97 6.85
N ARG A 50 11.53 5.74 6.49
CA ARG A 50 11.90 5.15 5.21
C ARG A 50 10.83 4.16 4.76
N ILE A 51 10.47 4.24 3.49
CA ILE A 51 9.58 3.28 2.85
C ILE A 51 10.34 2.59 1.73
N ASN A 52 10.35 1.26 1.76
CA ASN A 52 10.86 0.46 0.66
C ASN A 52 9.71 -0.36 0.08
N LEU A 53 9.62 -0.39 -1.23
CA LEU A 53 8.70 -1.24 -1.96
C LEU A 53 9.49 -2.31 -2.71
N LYS A 54 8.95 -3.51 -2.79
CA LYS A 54 9.51 -4.60 -3.58
C LYS A 54 8.38 -5.25 -4.38
N LEU A 55 8.53 -5.28 -5.70
CA LEU A 55 7.69 -6.08 -6.57
C LEU A 55 8.31 -7.47 -6.72
N LYS A 56 7.52 -8.50 -6.39
CA LYS A 56 7.86 -9.91 -6.59
C LYS A 56 6.70 -10.58 -7.32
N TYR A 57 6.91 -10.88 -8.60
CA TYR A 57 5.87 -11.30 -9.54
C TYR A 57 4.76 -10.25 -9.67
N ASP A 58 3.63 -10.52 -9.03
CA ASP A 58 2.41 -9.71 -8.97
C ASP A 58 2.09 -9.25 -7.54
N THR A 59 2.89 -9.68 -6.56
CA THR A 59 2.76 -9.29 -5.15
C THR A 59 3.68 -8.11 -4.85
N ILE A 60 3.14 -7.12 -4.13
CA ILE A 60 3.91 -5.97 -3.68
C ILE A 60 4.15 -6.08 -2.19
N GLU A 61 5.43 -6.09 -1.82
CA GLU A 61 5.89 -6.02 -0.44
C GLU A 61 6.23 -4.56 -0.11
N MET A 62 5.59 -4.01 0.91
CA MET A 62 5.87 -2.67 1.44
C MET A 62 6.47 -2.79 2.82
N LYS A 63 7.65 -2.19 3.03
CA LYS A 63 8.30 -2.10 4.32
C LYS A 63 8.41 -0.65 4.73
N VAL A 64 7.83 -0.30 5.87
CA VAL A 64 7.85 1.04 6.46
C VAL A 64 8.67 0.98 7.74
N LEU A 65 9.83 1.64 7.73
CA LEU A 65 10.62 1.88 8.92
C LEU A 65 10.07 3.13 9.63
N LEU A 66 9.67 2.96 10.88
CA LEU A 66 9.11 4.00 11.72
C LEU A 66 10.22 4.80 12.45
N ASP A 67 9.86 5.96 13.00
CA ASP A 67 10.79 6.80 13.77
C ASP A 67 11.41 6.08 14.97
N ASN A 68 10.67 5.16 15.58
CA ASN A 68 11.14 4.32 16.69
C ASN A 68 11.93 3.08 16.23
N TRP A 69 12.35 3.02 14.96
CA TRP A 69 13.11 1.92 14.35
C TRP A 69 12.36 0.60 14.22
N GLU A 70 11.05 0.60 14.44
CA GLU A 70 10.22 -0.56 14.18
C GLU A 70 9.87 -0.68 12.70
N GLU A 71 9.69 -1.92 12.24
CA GLU A 71 9.29 -2.22 10.88
C GLU A 71 7.82 -2.61 10.85
N LEU A 72 7.06 -1.92 10.02
CA LEU A 72 5.74 -2.33 9.56
C LEU A 72 5.90 -2.96 8.18
N LYS A 73 5.49 -4.22 8.04
CA LYS A 73 5.54 -4.94 6.77
C LYS A 73 4.12 -5.14 6.25
N LEU A 74 3.91 -4.88 4.96
CA LEU A 74 2.68 -5.21 4.26
C LEU A 74 2.96 -6.06 3.03
N GLU A 75 2.12 -7.06 2.81
CA GLU A 75 2.10 -7.87 1.59
C GLU A 75 0.75 -7.65 0.89
N LEU A 76 0.80 -7.14 -0.32
CA LEU A 76 -0.35 -6.76 -1.12
C LEU A 76 -0.51 -7.81 -2.23
N TYR A 77 -1.47 -8.70 -2.06
CA TYR A 77 -1.69 -9.82 -2.97
C TYR A 77 -2.63 -9.43 -4.11
N PRO A 78 -2.41 -9.98 -5.33
CA PRO A 78 -3.29 -9.77 -6.49
C PRO A 78 -4.72 -10.22 -6.26
N SER A 79 -4.90 -11.21 -5.38
CA SER A 79 -6.21 -11.73 -4.94
C SER A 79 -7.05 -10.72 -4.16
N GLY A 80 -6.54 -9.50 -3.94
CA GLY A 80 -7.21 -8.46 -3.16
C GLY A 80 -7.18 -8.77 -1.67
N TYR A 81 -6.12 -9.41 -1.20
CA TYR A 81 -5.81 -9.52 0.22
C TYR A 81 -4.62 -8.65 0.54
N VAL A 82 -4.66 -8.07 1.73
CA VAL A 82 -3.53 -7.34 2.28
C VAL A 82 -3.26 -7.92 3.65
N GLU A 83 -2.03 -8.38 3.80
CA GLU A 83 -1.50 -8.82 5.08
C GLU A 83 -0.61 -7.72 5.65
N LEU A 84 -0.82 -7.41 6.91
CA LEU A 84 -0.05 -6.43 7.64
C LEU A 84 0.58 -7.12 8.86
N ARG A 85 1.90 -7.00 8.97
CA ARG A 85 2.69 -7.51 10.09
C ARG A 85 3.37 -6.37 10.83
N TYR A 86 3.26 -6.37 12.15
CA TYR A 86 3.94 -5.44 13.02
C TYR A 86 4.26 -6.11 14.34
N ARG A 87 5.55 -6.21 14.68
CA ARG A 87 6.03 -7.05 15.79
C ARG A 87 5.50 -8.49 15.63
N GLU A 88 4.78 -9.01 16.62
CA GLU A 88 4.19 -10.36 16.61
C GLU A 88 2.76 -10.36 16.05
N ASP A 89 2.16 -9.19 15.82
CA ASP A 89 0.80 -9.07 15.35
C ASP A 89 0.72 -9.23 13.82
N VAL A 90 -0.25 -10.04 13.38
CA VAL A 90 -0.56 -10.27 11.96
C VAL A 90 -2.05 -10.02 11.73
N PHE A 91 -2.34 -9.15 10.77
CA PHE A 91 -3.70 -8.83 10.35
C PHE A 91 -3.86 -9.09 8.86
N LEU A 92 -4.92 -9.81 8.50
CA LEU A 92 -5.26 -10.10 7.11
C LEU A 92 -6.64 -9.52 6.82
N TRP A 93 -6.75 -8.71 5.75
CA TRP A 93 -8.04 -8.19 5.31
C TRP A 93 -8.23 -8.31 3.80
N ARG A 94 -9.50 -8.46 3.39
CA ARG A 94 -9.90 -8.51 1.99
C ARG A 94 -10.30 -7.11 1.51
N THR A 95 -9.66 -6.65 0.46
CA THR A 95 -9.74 -5.27 -0.02
C THR A 95 -10.73 -5.03 -1.15
N ARG A 96 -11.64 -5.97 -1.40
CA ARG A 96 -12.78 -5.84 -2.34
C ARG A 96 -12.40 -5.34 -3.75
N GLY A 97 -11.21 -5.70 -4.23
CA GLY A 97 -10.77 -5.42 -5.61
C GLY A 97 -10.14 -4.04 -5.83
N VAL A 98 -9.77 -3.31 -4.77
CA VAL A 98 -8.96 -2.09 -4.93
C VAL A 98 -7.54 -2.49 -5.44
N PRO A 99 -6.89 -1.72 -6.33
CA PRO A 99 -5.54 -2.04 -6.77
C PRO A 99 -4.52 -1.96 -5.63
N PRO A 100 -3.49 -2.84 -5.60
CA PRO A 100 -2.42 -2.81 -4.60
C PRO A 100 -1.81 -1.42 -4.33
N MET A 101 -1.51 -0.64 -5.37
CA MET A 101 -0.84 0.65 -5.18
C MET A 101 -1.69 1.72 -4.52
N ASP A 102 -3.01 1.64 -4.62
CA ASP A 102 -3.89 2.58 -3.92
C ASP A 102 -3.77 2.40 -2.39
N TYR A 103 -3.42 1.20 -1.91
CA TYR A 103 -3.09 0.97 -0.50
C TYR A 103 -1.77 1.59 -0.11
N ALA A 104 -0.73 1.44 -0.95
CA ALA A 104 0.58 2.03 -0.70
C ALA A 104 0.45 3.54 -0.54
N VAL A 105 -0.31 4.20 -1.43
CA VAL A 105 -0.63 5.63 -1.31
C VAL A 105 -1.40 5.93 -0.01
N SER A 106 -2.40 5.12 0.34
CA SER A 106 -3.18 5.28 1.58
C SER A 106 -2.30 5.26 2.83
N ILE A 107 -1.36 4.33 2.88
CA ILE A 107 -0.46 4.13 4.02
C ILE A 107 0.54 5.27 4.08
N MET A 108 1.14 5.64 2.95
CA MET A 108 2.05 6.78 2.87
C MET A 108 1.39 8.07 3.35
N ASP A 109 0.14 8.28 2.93
CA ASP A 109 -0.68 9.40 3.35
C ASP A 109 -0.81 9.46 4.88
N VAL A 110 -1.21 8.35 5.50
CA VAL A 110 -1.45 8.27 6.94
C VAL A 110 -0.16 8.40 7.76
N MET A 111 0.95 7.85 7.24
CA MET A 111 2.26 7.82 7.89
C MET A 111 3.11 9.06 7.60
N HIS A 112 2.53 10.09 6.97
CA HIS A 112 3.18 11.33 6.57
C HIS A 112 4.45 11.14 5.73
N CYS A 113 4.46 10.13 4.86
CA CYS A 113 5.59 9.87 3.97
C CYS A 113 5.45 10.65 2.66
N LYS A 114 6.53 11.33 2.24
CA LYS A 114 6.55 12.10 0.99
C LYS A 114 7.06 11.32 -0.22
N SER A 115 7.91 10.33 0.00
CA SER A 115 8.53 9.55 -1.07
C SER A 115 8.79 8.11 -0.64
N ILE A 116 8.86 7.23 -1.62
CA ILE A 116 9.39 5.88 -1.48
C ILE A 116 10.91 6.00 -1.62
N TYR A 117 11.64 5.63 -0.58
CA TYR A 117 13.09 5.71 -0.62
C TYR A 117 13.68 4.77 -1.68
N GLN A 118 13.19 3.53 -1.74
CA GLN A 118 13.66 2.55 -2.71
C GLN A 118 12.52 1.66 -3.20
N PHE A 119 12.40 1.56 -4.51
CA PHE A 119 11.57 0.57 -5.17
C PHE A 119 12.46 -0.48 -5.84
N LYS A 120 12.27 -1.74 -5.44
CA LYS A 120 13.01 -2.89 -5.96
C LYS A 120 12.11 -3.74 -6.85
N ILE A 121 12.53 -3.96 -8.09
CA ILE A 121 11.93 -4.97 -8.96
C ILE A 121 12.79 -6.22 -8.84
N ALA A 122 12.28 -7.21 -8.10
CA ALA A 122 13.01 -8.45 -7.85
C ALA A 122 12.69 -9.51 -8.92
N GLU A 123 11.41 -9.70 -9.20
CA GLU A 123 10.88 -10.68 -10.15
C GLU A 123 9.67 -10.03 -10.85
N ILE A 124 9.56 -10.15 -12.17
CA ILE A 124 8.41 -9.68 -12.95
C ILE A 124 7.63 -10.91 -13.44
N SER A 125 6.31 -10.83 -13.36
CA SER A 125 5.39 -11.85 -13.90
C SER A 125 5.34 -11.78 -15.44
N GLN A 126 4.97 -12.87 -16.11
CA GLN A 126 4.70 -12.88 -17.56
C GLN A 126 3.59 -11.90 -17.97
N CYS A 127 2.71 -11.57 -17.04
CA CYS A 127 1.71 -10.53 -17.23
C CYS A 127 2.35 -9.17 -16.95
N ASP A 128 2.05 -8.18 -17.79
CA ASP A 128 2.57 -6.82 -17.74
C ASP A 128 2.25 -6.10 -16.41
N THR A 129 2.86 -6.48 -15.28
CA THR A 129 2.56 -5.95 -13.94
C THR A 129 3.05 -4.52 -13.71
N LEU A 130 3.70 -3.93 -14.72
CA LEU A 130 4.16 -2.55 -14.70
C LEU A 130 2.99 -1.55 -14.66
N HIS A 131 1.82 -1.91 -15.19
CA HIS A 131 0.62 -1.08 -15.08
C HIS A 131 0.19 -0.85 -13.62
N LEU A 132 0.53 -1.76 -12.71
CA LEU A 132 0.26 -1.57 -11.28
C LEU A 132 1.01 -0.36 -10.73
N LEU A 133 2.16 0.00 -11.31
CA LEU A 133 3.08 1.02 -10.81
C LEU A 133 2.65 2.47 -11.14
N VAL A 134 1.65 2.66 -12.00
CA VAL A 134 1.27 3.97 -12.54
C VAL A 134 0.88 4.98 -11.46
N ASN A 135 0.37 4.51 -10.32
CA ASN A 135 -0.06 5.35 -9.20
C ASN A 135 1.00 5.48 -8.09
N LEU A 136 2.24 5.04 -8.31
CA LEU A 136 3.26 5.19 -7.30
C LEU A 136 3.59 6.68 -7.07
N PRO A 137 3.67 7.12 -5.81
CA PRO A 137 4.16 8.46 -5.48
C PRO A 137 5.65 8.57 -5.80
N LYS A 138 6.23 9.74 -5.54
CA LYS A 138 7.65 10.01 -5.79
C LYS A 138 8.54 8.86 -5.25
N ILE A 139 9.44 8.36 -6.11
CA ILE A 139 10.42 7.32 -5.77
C ILE A 139 11.81 7.94 -5.86
N ASP A 140 12.61 7.78 -4.80
CA ASP A 140 13.95 8.37 -4.74
C ASP A 140 15.01 7.46 -5.40
N LYS A 141 14.81 6.13 -5.35
CA LYS A 141 15.70 5.14 -5.96
C LYS A 141 14.93 3.97 -6.54
N VAL A 142 15.21 3.60 -7.79
CA VAL A 142 14.72 2.36 -8.40
C VAL A 142 15.88 1.39 -8.56
N VAL A 143 15.69 0.13 -8.19
CA VAL A 143 16.67 -0.95 -8.36
C VAL A 143 16.02 -2.12 -9.07
N VAL A 144 16.60 -2.55 -10.18
CA VAL A 144 16.15 -3.70 -10.97
C VAL A 144 17.21 -4.78 -10.87
N TYR A 145 16.80 -6.01 -10.55
CA TYR A 145 17.73 -7.15 -10.52
C TYR A 145 17.76 -7.83 -11.89
N SER A 146 18.94 -8.20 -12.35
CA SER A 146 19.26 -8.54 -13.75
C SER A 146 18.76 -9.91 -14.23
N ASP A 147 18.15 -10.73 -13.38
CA ASP A 147 17.61 -12.06 -13.77
C ASP A 147 16.22 -11.98 -14.45
N LEU A 148 15.85 -10.81 -14.97
CA LEU A 148 14.62 -10.62 -15.77
C LEU A 148 14.74 -11.20 -17.19
N SER A 149 15.90 -11.77 -17.56
CA SER A 149 16.23 -12.23 -18.91
C SER A 149 15.45 -13.46 -19.40
N ASN A 150 14.59 -14.07 -18.58
CA ASN A 150 13.80 -15.23 -19.00
C ASN A 150 12.32 -14.96 -19.29
N VAL A 151 11.86 -13.69 -19.23
CA VAL A 151 10.42 -13.41 -19.37
C VAL A 151 10.17 -12.15 -20.18
N CYS A 152 10.30 -12.28 -21.51
CA CYS A 152 9.48 -11.57 -22.49
C CYS A 152 9.93 -11.97 -23.91
N PRO A 153 9.30 -12.94 -24.58
CA PRO A 153 9.36 -12.96 -26.03
C PRO A 153 8.55 -11.75 -26.51
N VAL A 154 9.26 -10.66 -26.82
CA VAL A 154 8.72 -9.44 -27.47
C VAL A 154 7.93 -9.78 -28.74
N GLU A 155 8.10 -11.00 -29.27
CA GLU A 155 7.42 -11.55 -30.44
C GLU A 155 5.91 -11.77 -30.28
N SER A 156 5.35 -11.81 -29.07
CA SER A 156 3.89 -12.04 -28.89
C SER A 156 3.03 -10.78 -29.09
N TRP A 157 3.63 -9.59 -29.09
CA TRP A 157 2.92 -8.32 -29.32
C TRP A 157 2.77 -7.97 -30.81
N LEU A 158 3.60 -8.54 -31.68
CA LEU A 158 3.60 -8.25 -33.13
C LEU A 158 2.62 -9.11 -33.95
N ARG A 159 1.89 -10.04 -33.34
CA ARG A 159 0.89 -10.88 -34.04
C ARG A 159 -0.56 -10.39 -33.88
N ARG A 160 -0.77 -9.17 -33.38
CA ARG A 160 -2.11 -8.61 -33.12
C ARG A 160 -2.39 -7.26 -33.78
N ILE A 161 -1.58 -6.87 -34.76
CA ILE A 161 -1.85 -5.79 -35.72
C ILE A 161 -1.92 -6.42 -37.11
#